data_AF-A0A7L4R8X8-F1
#
_entry.id   AF-A0A7L4R8X8-F1
#
_cell.length_a   1.000
_cell.length_b   1.000
_cell.length_c   1.000
_cell.angle_alpha   90.00
_cell.angle_beta   90.00
_cell.angle_gamma   90.00
#
_symmetry.space_group_name_H-M   'P 1'
#
loop_
_entity.id
_entity.type
_entity.pdbx_description
1 polymer ?
#
loop_
_entity_poly.entity_id
_entity_poly.type
_entity_poly.pdbx_seq_one_letter_code
_entity_poly.pdbx_strand_id
1 'polypeptide(L)'
;MTDSPERAVAEAESWLASAKDKLAVAETEDAAANVCCALAIHAIIRANDAIALKFLRVKATRHDDAPTMFSKLLEQGKIKSENRHFLRLLQKAMMDKSGADYGKRVFSYETARQYVEDAGGFVATVRALIG
;
A
#
# COMPACT_ATOMS: atom_id res chain seq x y z
N MET A 1 11.42 -13.37 -15.16
CA MET A 1 10.01 -13.60 -14.78
C MET A 1 9.28 -12.28 -14.90
N THR A 2 8.18 -12.25 -15.65
CA THR A 2 7.37 -11.05 -15.87
C THR A 2 6.44 -10.83 -14.66
N ASP A 3 6.37 -9.61 -14.15
CA ASP A 3 5.46 -9.23 -13.06
C ASP A 3 3.99 -9.40 -13.53
N SER A 4 3.09 -9.86 -12.66
CA SER A 4 1.66 -10.06 -12.99
C SER A 4 0.76 -9.46 -11.91
N PRO A 5 -0.51 -9.15 -12.22
CA PRO A 5 -1.46 -8.66 -11.22
C PRO A 5 -1.59 -9.60 -10.02
N GLU A 6 -1.68 -10.91 -10.26
CA GLU A 6 -1.90 -11.95 -9.26
C GLU A 6 -0.67 -12.12 -8.35
N ARG A 7 0.53 -12.02 -8.93
CA ARG A 7 1.77 -12.02 -8.16
C ARG A 7 1.88 -10.74 -7.32
N ALA A 8 1.57 -9.58 -7.88
CA ALA A 8 1.68 -8.31 -7.18
C ALA A 8 0.74 -8.22 -5.97
N VAL A 9 -0.51 -8.69 -6.10
CA VAL A 9 -1.43 -8.73 -4.95
C VAL A 9 -0.99 -9.76 -3.91
N ALA A 10 -0.41 -10.90 -4.31
CA ALA A 10 0.07 -11.92 -3.36
C ALA A 10 1.27 -11.38 -2.56
N GLU A 11 2.17 -10.64 -3.21
CA GLU A 11 3.24 -9.92 -2.53
C GLU A 11 2.66 -8.85 -1.59
N ALA A 12 1.63 -8.10 -2.02
CA ALA A 12 0.97 -7.11 -1.16
C ALA A 12 0.37 -7.74 0.11
N GLU A 13 -0.27 -8.90 -0.01
CA GLU A 13 -0.80 -9.66 1.13
C GLU A 13 0.30 -10.18 2.05
N SER A 14 1.41 -10.65 1.48
CA SER A 14 2.58 -11.05 2.28
C SER A 14 3.14 -9.87 3.07
N TRP A 15 3.27 -8.69 2.46
CA TRP A 15 3.71 -7.48 3.15
C TRP A 15 2.73 -7.08 4.26
N LEU A 16 1.43 -7.15 4.00
CA LEU A 16 0.39 -6.86 4.98
C LEU A 16 0.41 -7.86 6.15
N ALA A 17 0.64 -9.15 5.89
CA ALA A 17 0.76 -10.17 6.93
C ALA A 17 1.95 -9.85 7.84
N SER A 18 3.12 -9.56 7.27
CA SER A 18 4.29 -9.15 8.05
C SER A 18 4.06 -7.84 8.82
N ALA A 19 3.31 -6.88 8.27
CA ALA A 19 2.95 -5.65 8.96
C ALA A 19 2.08 -5.94 10.21
N LYS A 20 1.10 -6.84 10.08
CA LYS A 20 0.24 -7.27 11.20
C LYS A 20 1.05 -7.97 12.30
N ASP A 21 1.97 -8.85 11.93
CA ASP A 21 2.85 -9.52 12.90
C ASP A 21 3.73 -8.50 13.63
N LYS A 22 4.25 -7.51 12.90
CA LYS A 22 5.11 -6.47 13.48
C LYS A 22 4.35 -5.49 14.36
N LEU A 23 3.07 -5.25 14.09
CA LEU A 23 2.21 -4.37 14.88
C LEU A 23 2.10 -4.83 16.34
N ALA A 24 2.04 -6.14 16.58
CA ALA A 24 1.99 -6.68 17.95
C ALA A 24 3.23 -6.30 18.78
N VAL A 25 4.39 -6.17 18.13
CA VAL A 25 5.65 -5.75 18.77
C VAL A 25 5.70 -4.22 18.94
N ALA A 26 5.04 -3.49 18.04
CA ALA A 26 5.01 -2.03 18.06
C ALA A 26 4.26 -1.43 19.26
N GLU A 27 3.50 -2.23 20.01
CA GLU A 27 2.87 -1.78 21.28
C GLU A 27 3.90 -1.40 22.34
N THR A 28 5.08 -2.04 22.32
CA THR A 28 6.12 -1.83 23.32
C THR A 28 7.44 -1.31 22.73
N GLU A 29 7.57 -1.29 21.39
CA GLU A 29 8.81 -0.90 20.71
C GLU A 29 8.56 0.11 19.57
N ASP A 30 8.97 1.37 19.76
CA ASP A 30 8.83 2.42 18.74
C ASP A 30 9.55 2.08 17.42
N ALA A 31 10.70 1.42 17.51
CA ALA A 31 11.41 0.96 16.31
C ALA A 31 10.58 -0.04 15.49
N ALA A 32 9.75 -0.86 16.16
CA ALA A 32 8.85 -1.78 15.50
C ALA A 32 7.67 -1.06 14.83
N ALA A 33 7.22 0.08 15.36
CA ALA A 33 6.20 0.91 14.69
C ALA A 33 6.68 1.44 13.34
N ASN A 34 7.94 1.90 13.25
CA ASN A 34 8.54 2.33 11.97
C ASN A 34 8.57 1.19 10.93
N VAL A 35 9.04 0.00 11.34
CA VAL A 35 9.08 -1.18 10.46
C VAL A 35 7.67 -1.59 10.05
N CYS A 36 6.70 -1.57 10.96
CA CYS A 36 5.30 -1.86 10.68
C CYS A 36 4.73 -0.90 9.62
N CYS A 37 4.95 0.41 9.77
CA CYS A 37 4.56 1.41 8.77
C CYS A 37 5.21 1.13 7.41
N ALA A 38 6.50 0.82 7.36
CA ALA A 38 7.19 0.51 6.12
C ALA A 38 6.56 -0.70 5.40
N LEU A 39 6.32 -1.79 6.13
CA LEU A 39 5.69 -3.00 5.59
C LEU A 39 4.26 -2.71 5.06
N ALA A 40 3.46 -1.96 5.80
CA ALA A 40 2.12 -1.56 5.38
C ALA A 40 2.12 -0.66 4.13
N ILE A 41 3.07 0.30 4.04
CA ILE A 41 3.25 1.14 2.86
C ILE A 41 3.66 0.30 1.64
N HIS A 42 4.54 -0.69 1.82
CA HIS A 42 4.92 -1.62 0.77
C HIS A 42 3.74 -2.49 0.29
N ALA A 43 2.87 -2.92 1.19
CA ALA A 43 1.62 -3.59 0.83
C ALA A 43 0.74 -2.69 -0.06
N ILE A 44 0.56 -1.42 0.32
CA ILE A 44 -0.22 -0.42 -0.45
C ILE A 44 0.36 -0.24 -1.87
N ILE A 45 1.68 -0.11 -1.99
CA ILE A 45 2.36 0.05 -3.29
C ILE A 45 2.10 -1.16 -4.18
N ARG A 46 2.33 -2.38 -3.67
CA ARG A 46 2.17 -3.61 -4.46
C ARG A 46 0.72 -3.88 -4.83
N ALA A 47 -0.23 -3.51 -3.97
CA ALA A 47 -1.64 -3.54 -4.31
C ALA A 47 -1.97 -2.56 -5.45
N ASN A 48 -1.42 -1.34 -5.42
CA ASN A 48 -1.58 -0.39 -6.53
C ASN A 48 -0.95 -0.91 -7.84
N ASP A 49 0.22 -1.54 -7.77
CA ASP A 49 0.82 -2.17 -8.94
C ASP A 49 -0.07 -3.26 -9.52
N ALA A 50 -0.73 -4.08 -8.69
CA ALA A 50 -1.61 -5.15 -9.14
C ALA A 50 -2.77 -4.62 -10.00
N ILE A 51 -3.48 -3.59 -9.53
CA ILE A 51 -4.58 -2.98 -10.29
C ILE A 51 -4.08 -2.24 -11.54
N ALA A 52 -2.92 -1.59 -11.46
CA ALA A 52 -2.33 -0.91 -12.60
C ALA A 52 -1.91 -1.90 -13.70
N LEU A 53 -1.28 -3.01 -13.33
CA LEU A 53 -0.94 -4.10 -14.24
C LEU A 53 -2.21 -4.70 -14.88
N LYS A 54 -3.28 -4.89 -14.10
CA LYS A 54 -4.54 -5.45 -14.59
C LYS A 54 -5.20 -4.56 -15.64
N PHE A 55 -5.37 -3.28 -15.34
CA PHE A 55 -6.22 -2.40 -16.13
C PHE A 55 -5.48 -1.46 -17.08
N LEU A 56 -4.22 -1.12 -16.76
CA LEU A 56 -3.38 -0.24 -17.57
C LEU A 56 -2.23 -0.99 -18.27
N ARG A 57 -1.97 -2.25 -17.91
CA ARG A 57 -0.84 -3.08 -18.41
C ARG A 57 0.53 -2.46 -18.19
N VAL A 58 0.63 -1.57 -17.20
CA VAL A 58 1.86 -0.90 -16.78
C VAL A 58 1.92 -0.88 -15.27
N LYS A 59 3.12 -0.82 -14.71
CA LYS A 59 3.36 -0.57 -13.28
C LYS A 59 4.10 0.74 -13.09
N ALA A 60 4.08 1.23 -11.86
CA ALA A 60 4.82 2.42 -11.49
C ALA A 60 6.32 2.19 -11.73
N THR A 61 6.98 3.12 -12.42
CA THR A 61 8.45 3.06 -12.56
C THR A 61 9.14 3.61 -11.32
N ARG A 62 8.47 4.52 -10.61
CA ARG A 62 8.86 5.05 -9.30
C ARG A 62 7.67 4.89 -8.38
N HIS A 63 7.90 4.50 -7.13
CA HIS A 63 6.81 4.31 -6.18
C HIS A 63 5.92 5.56 -6.06
N ASP A 64 6.52 6.75 -6.12
CA ASP A 64 5.84 8.06 -6.04
C ASP A 64 4.80 8.28 -7.15
N ASP A 65 4.83 7.49 -8.24
CA ASP A 65 3.85 7.55 -9.33
C ASP A 65 2.51 6.89 -8.95
N ALA A 66 2.45 6.14 -7.84
CA ALA A 66 1.29 5.35 -7.46
C ALA A 66 -0.03 6.16 -7.36
N PRO A 67 -0.08 7.36 -6.72
CA PRO A 67 -1.30 8.17 -6.67
C PRO A 67 -1.78 8.61 -8.06
N THR A 68 -0.85 8.98 -8.94
CA THR A 68 -1.17 9.41 -10.31
C THR A 68 -1.73 8.25 -11.13
N MET A 69 -1.15 7.06 -11.00
CA MET A 69 -1.68 5.86 -11.67
C MET A 69 -3.07 5.50 -11.18
N PHE A 70 -3.32 5.62 -9.87
CA PHE A 70 -4.64 5.39 -9.32
C PHE A 70 -5.67 6.43 -9.81
N SER A 71 -5.29 7.70 -9.91
CA SER A 71 -6.16 8.74 -10.49
C SER A 71 -6.54 8.39 -11.93
N LYS A 72 -5.58 7.93 -12.73
CA LYS A 72 -5.83 7.50 -14.10
C LYS A 72 -6.81 6.32 -14.18
N LEU A 73 -6.76 5.38 -13.24
CA LEU A 73 -7.73 4.28 -13.16
C LEU A 73 -9.17 4.80 -12.92
N LEU A 74 -9.34 5.79 -12.05
CA LEU A 74 -10.62 6.44 -11.78
C LEU A 74 -11.12 7.23 -12.99
N GLU A 75 -10.26 8.04 -13.60
CA GLU A 75 -10.57 8.89 -14.75
C GLU A 75 -11.00 8.07 -15.98
N GLN A 76 -10.37 6.91 -16.19
CA GLN A 76 -10.70 5.99 -17.28
C GLN A 76 -11.87 5.06 -16.96
N GLY A 77 -12.52 5.21 -15.79
CA GLY A 77 -13.62 4.34 -15.35
C GLY A 77 -13.24 2.88 -15.17
N LYS A 78 -11.94 2.56 -15.00
CA LYS A 78 -11.44 1.20 -14.77
C LYS A 78 -11.77 0.72 -13.36
N ILE A 79 -11.90 1.65 -12.42
CA ILE A 79 -12.37 1.42 -11.06
C ILE A 79 -13.47 2.43 -10.72
N LYS A 80 -14.40 2.04 -9.84
CA LYS A 80 -15.53 2.89 -9.44
C LYS A 80 -15.08 4.12 -8.66
N SER A 81 -15.81 5.22 -8.81
CA SER A 81 -15.56 6.51 -8.12
C SER A 81 -15.61 6.41 -6.60
N GLU A 82 -16.34 5.44 -6.05
CA GLU A 82 -16.38 5.14 -4.61
C GLU A 82 -14.98 4.89 -4.04
N ASN A 83 -14.06 4.34 -4.84
CA ASN A 83 -12.68 4.06 -4.45
C ASN A 83 -11.79 5.32 -4.39
N ARG A 84 -12.30 6.50 -4.74
CA ARG A 84 -11.54 7.76 -4.77
C ARG A 84 -10.91 8.12 -3.42
N HIS A 85 -11.51 7.67 -2.32
CA HIS A 85 -11.00 7.92 -0.97
C HIS A 85 -9.58 7.35 -0.76
N PHE A 86 -9.17 6.30 -1.48
CA PHE A 86 -7.83 5.74 -1.42
C PHE A 86 -6.73 6.64 -2.01
N LEU A 87 -7.07 7.68 -2.79
CA LEU A 87 -6.07 8.64 -3.26
C LEU A 87 -5.33 9.31 -2.10
N ARG A 88 -6.06 9.67 -1.03
CA ARG A 88 -5.44 10.28 0.16
C ARG A 88 -4.51 9.29 0.88
N LEU A 89 -4.87 8.02 0.92
CA LEU A 89 -4.03 6.95 1.46
C LEU A 89 -2.73 6.83 0.66
N LEU A 90 -2.82 6.74 -0.67
CA LEU A 90 -1.66 6.62 -1.55
C LEU A 90 -0.73 7.84 -1.43
N GLN A 91 -1.28 9.05 -1.43
CA GLN A 91 -0.50 10.28 -1.24
C GLN A 91 0.24 10.27 0.10
N LYS A 92 -0.48 9.96 1.19
CA LYS A 92 0.12 9.85 2.53
C LYS A 92 1.22 8.80 2.57
N ALA A 93 0.97 7.62 2.01
CA ALA A 93 1.96 6.53 1.96
C ALA A 93 3.24 6.96 1.23
N MET A 94 3.15 7.71 0.12
CA MET A 94 4.35 8.15 -0.61
C MET A 94 5.16 9.22 0.15
N MET A 95 4.48 10.15 0.83
CA MET A 95 5.15 11.12 1.70
C MET A 95 5.89 10.43 2.85
N ASP A 96 5.25 9.42 3.45
CA ASP A 96 5.74 8.78 4.67
C ASP A 96 6.77 7.67 4.39
N LYS A 97 6.80 7.14 3.17
CA LYS A 97 7.66 6.01 2.76
C LYS A 97 9.13 6.20 3.12
N SER A 98 9.73 7.32 2.70
CA SER A 98 11.16 7.57 2.97
C SER A 98 11.44 7.74 4.47
N GLY A 99 10.47 8.27 5.22
CA GLY A 99 10.54 8.34 6.67
C GLY A 99 10.55 6.96 7.32
N ALA A 100 9.69 6.07 6.84
CA ALA A 100 9.53 4.72 7.36
C ALA A 100 10.73 3.82 6.99
N ASP A 101 11.21 3.87 5.75
CA ASP A 101 12.28 3.01 5.26
C ASP A 101 13.65 3.35 5.84
N TYR A 102 13.92 4.66 6.04
CA TYR A 102 15.24 5.16 6.42
C TYR A 102 15.29 5.72 7.84
N GLY A 103 14.23 5.52 8.64
CA GLY A 103 14.14 6.02 10.01
C GLY A 103 14.21 7.55 10.14
N LYS A 104 13.92 8.28 9.05
CA LYS A 104 13.93 9.76 9.05
C LYS A 104 12.70 10.36 9.71
N ARG A 105 11.73 9.53 10.09
CA ARG A 105 10.53 9.89 10.84
C ARG A 105 10.26 8.82 11.89
N VAL A 106 9.81 9.26 13.05
CA VAL A 106 9.31 8.37 14.10
C VAL A 106 7.79 8.23 13.93
N PHE A 107 7.33 6.99 13.86
CA PHE A 107 5.93 6.63 13.83
C PHE A 107 5.50 6.07 15.18
N SER A 108 4.32 6.46 15.65
CA SER A 108 3.72 5.88 16.86
C SER A 108 3.03 4.55 16.55
N TYR A 109 2.74 3.77 17.59
CA TYR A 109 1.89 2.59 17.50
C TYR A 109 0.54 2.89 16.81
N GLU A 110 -0.13 3.99 17.18
CA GLU A 110 -1.43 4.35 16.60
C GLU A 110 -1.31 4.63 15.11
N THR A 111 -0.20 5.24 14.69
CA THR A 111 0.06 5.50 13.27
C THR A 111 0.30 4.20 12.51
N ALA A 112 1.08 3.28 13.10
CA ALA A 112 1.31 1.94 12.54
C ALA A 112 0.02 1.13 12.43
N ARG A 113 -0.82 1.14 13.48
CA ARG A 113 -2.13 0.50 13.50
C ARG A 113 -3.02 1.03 12.38
N GLN A 114 -3.11 2.35 12.24
CA GLN A 114 -3.92 2.96 11.17
C GLN A 114 -3.41 2.56 9.79
N TYR A 115 -2.09 2.50 9.59
CA TYR A 115 -1.52 2.04 8.32
C TYR A 115 -1.87 0.58 8.02
N VAL A 116 -1.85 -0.31 9.01
CA VAL A 116 -2.25 -1.72 8.84
C VAL A 116 -3.73 -1.85 8.49
N GLU A 117 -4.60 -1.06 9.13
CA GLU A 117 -6.03 -1.03 8.84
C GLU A 117 -6.32 -0.51 7.43
N ASP A 118 -5.73 0.63 7.07
CA ASP A 118 -5.88 1.25 5.76
C ASP A 118 -5.32 0.35 4.65
N ALA A 119 -4.14 -0.24 4.85
CA ALA A 119 -3.54 -1.20 3.93
C ALA A 119 -4.43 -2.45 3.80
N GLY A 120 -5.01 -2.93 4.90
CA GLY A 120 -5.96 -4.04 4.88
C GLY A 120 -7.18 -3.76 4.01
N GLY A 121 -7.82 -2.60 4.20
CA GLY A 121 -8.97 -2.21 3.40
C GLY A 121 -8.61 -2.05 1.91
N PHE A 122 -7.45 -1.47 1.62
CA PHE A 122 -7.00 -1.24 0.24
C PHE A 122 -6.62 -2.56 -0.46
N VAL A 123 -5.82 -3.42 0.16
CA VAL A 123 -5.42 -4.73 -0.37
C VAL A 123 -6.64 -5.61 -0.64
N ALA A 124 -7.59 -5.67 0.30
CA ALA A 124 -8.83 -6.43 0.11
C ALA A 124 -9.66 -5.91 -1.07
N THR A 125 -9.77 -4.59 -1.20
CA THR A 125 -10.48 -3.97 -2.33
C THR A 125 -9.80 -4.29 -3.66
N VAL A 126 -8.47 -4.17 -3.71
CA VAL A 126 -7.67 -4.53 -4.88
C VAL A 126 -7.86 -5.99 -5.26
N ARG A 127 -7.79 -6.92 -4.30
CA ARG A 127 -8.02 -8.35 -4.51
C ARG A 127 -9.39 -8.61 -5.15
N ALA A 128 -10.44 -7.97 -4.66
CA ALA A 128 -11.78 -8.10 -5.23
C ALA A 128 -11.88 -7.55 -6.68
N LEU A 129 -11.10 -6.52 -7.02
CA LEU A 129 -11.14 -5.90 -8.36
C LEU A 129 -10.39 -6.71 -9.43
N ILE A 130 -9.35 -7.44 -9.04
CA ILE A 130 -8.53 -8.20 -9.99
C ILE A 130 -9.07 -9.60 -10.29
N GLY A 131 -9.86 -10.18 -9.37
CA GLY A 131 -10.37 -11.55 -9.42
C GLY A 131 -9.45 -12.52 -8.71
#